data_AF-A0A0V7ZI57-F1
#
_entry.id   AF-A0A0V7ZI57-F1
#
_cell.length_a   1.000
_cell.length_b   1.000
_cell.length_c   1.000
_cell.angle_alpha   90.00
_cell.angle_beta   90.00
_cell.angle_gamma   90.00
#
_symmetry.space_group_name_H-M   'P 1'
#
loop_
_entity.id
_entity.type
_entity.pdbx_description
1 polymer ?
#
loop_
_entity_poly.entity_id
_entity_poly.type
_entity_poly.pdbx_seq_one_letter_code
_entity_poly.pdbx_strand_id
1 'polypeptide(L)'
;MSRPEFQLLVPSIRNSILTSLQEAAYYEIGTKEKTPLAKTVRTCRKLLKVEPALWLFVEVEGVEPTNNAAERAIRPAVIWRRTSFGSQTRMGSTFVSRILTVVTSLKFQRRNVLEFMTDAVSAARNDTPAPSLIPDTTVSEEQVVNAA
;
A
#
# COMPACT_ATOMS: atom_id res chain seq x y z
N MET A 1 -5.83 21.76 15.36
CA MET A 1 -6.98 20.86 15.24
C MET A 1 -6.53 19.47 15.66
N SER A 2 -7.16 18.91 16.68
CA SER A 2 -6.90 17.55 17.16
C SER A 2 -7.59 16.52 16.25
N ARG A 3 -7.16 15.25 16.31
CA ARG A 3 -7.81 14.16 15.54
C ARG A 3 -9.30 13.99 15.91
N PRO A 4 -9.72 14.04 17.19
CA PRO A 4 -11.14 14.01 17.54
C PRO A 4 -11.94 15.18 16.93
N GLU A 5 -11.39 16.39 16.96
CA GLU A 5 -12.01 17.55 16.30
C GLU A 5 -12.17 17.33 14.79
N PHE A 6 -11.13 16.78 14.14
CA PHE A 6 -11.17 16.47 12.72
C PHE A 6 -12.20 15.37 12.39
N GLN A 7 -12.27 14.32 13.22
CA GLN A 7 -13.26 13.24 13.10
C GLN A 7 -14.70 13.73 13.22
N LEU A 8 -14.96 14.80 13.99
CA LEU A 8 -16.29 15.40 14.08
C LEU A 8 -16.69 16.19 12.82
N LEU A 9 -15.70 16.71 12.07
CA LEU A 9 -15.94 17.52 10.87
C LEU A 9 -16.11 16.68 9.60
N VAL A 10 -15.40 15.56 9.51
CA VAL A 10 -15.38 14.70 8.31
C VAL A 10 -16.74 14.12 7.88
N PRO A 11 -17.67 13.71 8.78
CA PRO A 11 -18.91 13.05 8.38
C PRO A 11 -19.77 13.86 7.40
N SER A 12 -19.86 15.18 7.57
CA SER A 12 -20.64 16.04 6.66
C SER A 12 -20.03 16.05 5.25
N ILE A 13 -18.70 16.18 5.17
CA ILE A 13 -17.94 16.17 3.92
C ILE A 13 -18.05 14.79 3.25
N ARG A 14 -17.89 13.71 4.02
CA ARG A 14 -18.03 12.33 3.55
C ARG A 14 -19.41 12.09 2.96
N ASN A 15 -20.47 12.50 3.65
CA ASN A 15 -21.85 12.35 3.18
C ASN A 15 -22.11 13.17 1.91
N SER A 16 -21.60 14.40 1.84
CA SER A 16 -21.70 15.23 0.64
C SER A 16 -21.02 14.57 -0.56
N ILE A 17 -19.79 14.07 -0.40
CA ILE A 17 -19.04 13.40 -1.46
C ILE A 17 -19.73 12.09 -1.86
N LEU A 18 -20.19 11.30 -0.89
CA LEU A 18 -20.91 10.06 -1.13
C LEU A 18 -22.17 10.32 -1.98
N THR A 19 -22.93 11.36 -1.64
CA THR A 19 -24.14 11.75 -2.37
C THR A 19 -23.81 12.10 -3.82
N SER A 20 -22.80 12.94 -4.06
CA SER A 20 -22.36 13.30 -5.42
C SER A 20 -21.85 12.10 -6.21
N LEU A 21 -21.14 11.16 -5.56
CA LEU A 21 -20.67 9.93 -6.20
C LEU A 21 -21.83 9.00 -6.58
N GLN A 22 -22.85 8.91 -5.72
CA GLN A 22 -24.05 8.10 -5.96
C GLN A 22 -24.87 8.68 -7.11
N GLU A 23 -25.15 9.98 -7.09
CA GLU A 23 -25.86 10.68 -8.17
C GLU A 23 -25.16 10.45 -9.51
N ALA A 24 -23.84 10.67 -9.56
CA ALA A 24 -23.04 10.42 -10.75
C ALA A 24 -23.04 8.93 -11.17
N ALA A 25 -23.14 7.99 -10.23
CA ALA A 25 -23.17 6.57 -10.55
C ALA A 25 -24.51 6.10 -11.15
N TYR A 26 -25.61 6.82 -10.90
CA TYR A 26 -26.95 6.51 -11.41
C TYR A 26 -27.15 6.83 -12.89
N TYR A 27 -26.35 7.72 -13.48
CA TYR A 27 -26.47 8.02 -14.92
C TYR A 27 -26.31 6.76 -15.78
N GLU A 28 -27.24 6.59 -16.71
CA GLU A 28 -27.19 5.53 -17.70
C GLU A 28 -26.09 5.81 -18.72
N ILE A 29 -25.29 4.78 -19.01
CA ILE A 29 -24.18 4.88 -19.96
C ILE A 29 -24.13 3.59 -20.79
N GLY A 30 -23.76 3.72 -22.05
CA GLY A 30 -23.53 2.56 -22.91
C GLY A 30 -22.33 1.74 -22.43
N THR A 31 -22.39 0.41 -22.59
CA THR A 31 -21.34 -0.53 -22.17
C THR A 31 -19.96 -0.21 -22.76
N LYS A 32 -19.93 0.23 -24.02
CA LYS A 32 -18.71 0.62 -24.76
C LYS A 32 -18.60 2.12 -25.03
N GLU A 33 -19.45 2.93 -24.39
CA GLU A 33 -19.45 4.37 -24.58
C GLU A 33 -18.13 4.98 -24.08
N LYS A 34 -17.52 5.87 -24.86
CA LYS A 34 -16.21 6.48 -24.54
C LYS A 34 -16.29 7.97 -24.17
N THR A 35 -17.50 8.51 -24.00
CA THR A 35 -17.71 9.91 -23.65
C THR A 35 -17.04 10.26 -22.30
N PRO A 36 -16.70 11.53 -22.06
CA PRO A 36 -16.23 11.99 -20.77
C PRO A 36 -17.20 11.63 -19.63
N LEU A 37 -18.51 11.81 -19.85
CA LEU A 37 -19.56 11.41 -18.91
C LEU A 37 -19.44 9.92 -18.55
N ALA A 38 -19.41 9.03 -19.54
CA ALA A 38 -19.33 7.60 -19.28
C ALA A 38 -18.04 7.19 -18.55
N LYS A 39 -16.92 7.91 -18.76
CA LYS A 39 -15.70 7.71 -17.98
C LYS A 39 -15.90 8.13 -16.53
N THR A 40 -16.46 9.32 -16.27
CA THR A 40 -16.75 9.82 -14.92
C THR A 40 -17.68 8.89 -14.16
N VAL A 41 -18.81 8.49 -14.75
CA VAL A 41 -19.78 7.56 -14.15
C VAL A 41 -19.08 6.25 -13.73
N ARG A 42 -18.22 5.69 -14.59
CA ARG A 42 -17.45 4.47 -14.25
C ARG A 42 -16.43 4.70 -13.13
N THR A 43 -15.79 5.87 -13.10
CA THR A 43 -14.90 6.25 -12.00
C THR A 43 -15.67 6.36 -10.68
N CYS A 44 -16.83 7.04 -10.65
CA CYS A 44 -17.68 7.12 -9.47
C CYS A 44 -18.11 5.74 -8.98
N ARG A 45 -18.55 4.85 -9.89
CA ARG A 45 -18.87 3.45 -9.57
C ARG A 45 -17.68 2.67 -9.00
N LYS A 46 -16.44 2.97 -9.41
CA LYS A 46 -15.23 2.35 -8.85
C LYS A 46 -14.91 2.92 -7.47
N LEU A 47 -15.01 4.22 -7.29
CA LEU A 47 -14.77 4.88 -6.00
C LEU A 47 -15.75 4.41 -4.93
N LEU A 48 -17.04 4.25 -5.28
CA LEU A 48 -18.06 3.71 -4.38
C LEU A 48 -17.72 2.31 -3.84
N LYS A 49 -17.00 1.48 -4.61
CA LYS A 49 -16.56 0.14 -4.16
C LYS A 49 -15.48 0.20 -3.08
N VAL A 50 -14.73 1.29 -3.00
CA VAL A 50 -13.61 1.48 -2.08
C VAL A 50 -13.85 2.67 -1.14
N GLU A 51 -15.08 3.15 -1.05
CA GLU A 51 -15.42 4.37 -0.32
C GLU A 51 -14.93 4.37 1.13
N PRO A 52 -15.06 3.28 1.92
CA PRO A 52 -14.55 3.27 3.29
C PRO A 52 -13.03 3.49 3.36
N ALA A 53 -12.28 2.99 2.37
CA ALA A 53 -10.83 3.13 2.32
C ALA A 53 -10.37 4.58 2.04
N LEU A 54 -11.23 5.42 1.44
CA LEU A 54 -10.92 6.83 1.21
C LEU A 54 -10.79 7.63 2.51
N TRP A 55 -11.35 7.12 3.62
CA TRP A 55 -11.43 7.83 4.90
C TRP A 55 -10.60 7.18 6.01
N LEU A 56 -9.89 6.09 5.72
CA LEU A 56 -9.17 5.31 6.75
C LEU A 56 -8.15 6.16 7.54
N PHE A 57 -7.53 7.15 6.91
CA PHE A 57 -6.60 8.07 7.56
C PHE A 57 -7.23 8.95 8.66
N VAL A 58 -8.56 9.10 8.65
CA VAL A 58 -9.34 9.84 9.65
C VAL A 58 -9.54 8.98 10.91
N GLU A 59 -9.77 7.69 10.72
CA GLU A 59 -10.11 6.74 11.78
C GLU A 59 -8.86 6.12 12.41
N VAL A 60 -7.84 5.79 11.59
CA VAL A 60 -6.66 5.06 12.02
C VAL A 60 -5.47 5.99 12.18
N GLU A 61 -4.89 6.00 13.38
CA GLU A 61 -3.65 6.72 13.65
C GLU A 61 -2.46 6.13 12.87
N GLY A 62 -1.56 6.99 12.41
CA GLY A 62 -0.38 6.58 11.62
C GLY A 62 -0.66 6.32 10.13
N VAL A 63 -1.92 6.28 9.69
CA VAL A 63 -2.26 6.22 8.26
C VAL A 63 -2.22 7.63 7.66
N GLU A 64 -1.37 7.82 6.66
CA GLU A 64 -1.27 9.08 5.93
C GLU A 64 -2.52 9.32 5.04
N PRO A 65 -2.95 10.57 4.81
CA PRO A 65 -4.02 10.91 3.87
C PRO A 65 -3.61 10.73 2.39
N THR A 66 -2.42 10.19 2.14
CA THR A 66 -1.83 10.06 0.79
C THR A 66 -1.47 8.62 0.49
N ASN A 67 -1.44 8.28 -0.79
CA ASN A 67 -1.05 6.96 -1.27
C ASN A 67 0.49 6.76 -1.36
N ASN A 68 1.28 7.72 -0.87
CA ASN A 68 2.73 7.75 -1.06
C ASN A 68 3.45 6.50 -0.52
N ALA A 69 2.99 5.97 0.61
CA ALA A 69 3.56 4.75 1.19
C ALA A 69 3.39 3.54 0.26
N ALA A 70 2.17 3.30 -0.23
CA ALA A 70 1.88 2.19 -1.13
C ALA A 70 2.56 2.37 -2.50
N GLU A 71 2.58 3.60 -3.04
CA GLU A 71 3.28 3.91 -4.29
C GLU A 71 4.79 3.66 -4.18
N ARG A 72 5.41 4.11 -3.08
CA ARG A 72 6.82 3.82 -2.81
C ARG A 72 7.09 2.32 -2.70
N ALA A 73 6.21 1.57 -2.05
CA ALA A 73 6.35 0.12 -1.89
C ALA A 73 6.25 -0.63 -3.23
N ILE A 74 5.34 -0.24 -4.13
CA ILE A 74 5.17 -0.94 -5.42
C ILE A 74 6.14 -0.47 -6.51
N ARG A 75 6.69 0.74 -6.40
CA ARG A 75 7.55 1.37 -7.41
C ARG A 75 8.74 0.50 -7.86
N PRO A 76 9.48 -0.21 -6.98
CA PRO A 76 10.55 -1.10 -7.41
C PRO A 76 10.06 -2.20 -8.37
N ALA A 77 8.89 -2.80 -8.09
CA ALA A 77 8.29 -3.83 -8.93
C ALA A 77 7.92 -3.28 -10.32
N VAL A 78 7.32 -2.08 -10.35
CA VAL A 78 6.90 -1.40 -11.58
C VAL A 78 8.10 -1.03 -12.45
N ILE A 79 9.15 -0.46 -11.83
CA ILE A 79 10.38 -0.10 -12.54
C ILE A 79 11.01 -1.36 -13.12
N TRP A 80 11.19 -2.41 -12.32
CA TRP A 80 11.78 -3.67 -12.78
C TRP A 80 11.00 -4.29 -13.94
N ARG A 81 9.66 -4.36 -13.85
CA ARG A 81 8.83 -4.87 -14.96
C ARG A 81 9.04 -4.06 -16.24
N ARG A 82 9.15 -2.73 -16.12
CA ARG A 82 9.33 -1.83 -17.26
C ARG A 82 10.72 -1.94 -17.88
N THR A 83 11.78 -2.03 -17.08
CA THR A 83 13.18 -2.00 -17.56
C THR A 83 13.72 -3.38 -17.90
N SER A 84 13.16 -4.43 -17.30
CA SER A 84 13.69 -5.81 -17.37
C SER A 84 12.63 -6.81 -17.82
N PHE A 85 11.51 -6.35 -18.36
CA PHE A 85 10.38 -7.14 -18.89
C PHE A 85 9.68 -8.09 -17.90
N GLY A 86 10.13 -8.15 -16.65
CA GLY A 86 9.56 -8.99 -15.62
C GLY A 86 9.92 -10.48 -15.76
N SER A 87 9.11 -11.36 -15.17
CA SER A 87 9.27 -12.82 -15.29
C SER A 87 8.21 -13.41 -16.21
N GLN A 88 8.61 -14.34 -17.06
CA GLN A 88 7.71 -15.08 -17.97
C GLN A 88 7.23 -16.42 -17.38
N THR A 89 7.62 -16.75 -16.15
CA THR A 89 7.23 -18.00 -15.49
C THR A 89 6.57 -17.73 -14.16
N ARG A 90 5.70 -18.64 -13.74
CA ARG A 90 5.07 -18.59 -12.40
C ARG A 90 6.12 -18.66 -11.29
N MET A 91 7.14 -19.49 -11.46
CA MET A 91 8.23 -19.63 -10.49
C MET A 91 9.01 -18.33 -10.35
N GLY A 92 9.43 -17.70 -11.45
CA GLY A 92 10.17 -16.45 -11.39
C GLY A 92 9.32 -15.30 -10.85
N SER A 93 8.02 -15.24 -11.19
CA SER A 93 7.09 -14.27 -10.61
C SER A 93 6.96 -14.43 -9.09
N THR A 94 6.89 -15.69 -8.62
CA THR A 94 6.84 -16.01 -7.18
C THR A 94 8.13 -15.59 -6.48
N PHE A 95 9.29 -15.89 -7.08
CA PHE A 95 10.59 -15.47 -6.54
C PHE A 95 10.68 -13.95 -6.40
N VAL A 96 10.33 -13.22 -7.45
CA VAL A 96 10.40 -11.75 -7.44
C VAL A 96 9.43 -11.16 -6.44
N SER A 97 8.20 -11.69 -6.34
CA SER A 97 7.26 -11.29 -5.31
C SER A 97 7.85 -11.46 -3.91
N ARG A 98 8.48 -12.61 -3.61
CA ARG A 98 9.09 -12.88 -2.30
C ARG A 98 10.27 -11.94 -2.01
N ILE A 99 11.18 -11.75 -2.96
CA ILE A 99 12.33 -10.87 -2.77
C ILE A 99 11.91 -9.41 -2.61
N LEU A 100 10.94 -8.93 -3.38
CA LEU A 100 10.44 -7.56 -3.21
C LEU A 100 9.73 -7.37 -1.86
N THR A 101 9.02 -8.38 -1.36
CA THR A 101 8.48 -8.36 0.01
C THR A 101 9.60 -8.24 1.03
N VAL A 102 10.61 -9.14 0.99
CA VAL A 102 11.76 -9.11 1.91
C VAL A 102 12.45 -7.75 1.90
N VAL A 103 12.85 -7.27 0.72
CA VAL A 103 13.60 -6.02 0.57
C VAL A 103 12.78 -4.82 1.05
N THR A 104 11.49 -4.75 0.67
CA THR A 104 10.63 -3.62 1.04
C THR A 104 10.36 -3.62 2.55
N SER A 105 10.05 -4.78 3.15
CA SER A 105 9.82 -4.89 4.59
C SER A 105 11.06 -4.52 5.40
N LEU A 106 12.24 -5.06 5.05
CA LEU A 106 13.48 -4.77 5.79
C LEU A 106 13.89 -3.30 5.67
N LYS A 107 13.73 -2.69 4.49
CA LYS A 107 13.97 -1.26 4.31
C LYS A 107 13.03 -0.42 5.17
N PHE A 108 11.76 -0.79 5.24
CA PHE A 108 10.78 -0.10 6.09
C PHE A 108 11.12 -0.25 7.59
N GLN A 109 11.61 -1.41 7.99
CA GLN A 109 12.08 -1.72 9.34
C GLN A 109 13.48 -1.18 9.65
N ARG A 110 14.15 -0.49 8.71
CA ARG A 110 15.55 -0.04 8.82
C ARG A 110 16.55 -1.17 9.16
N ARG A 111 16.28 -2.39 8.71
CA ARG A 111 17.15 -3.58 8.87
C ARG A 111 18.02 -3.81 7.62
N ASN A 112 19.23 -4.34 7.82
CA ASN A 112 20.13 -4.63 6.72
C ASN A 112 19.62 -5.82 5.87
N VAL A 113 19.41 -5.57 4.58
CA VAL A 113 18.89 -6.58 3.64
C VAL A 113 19.88 -7.71 3.41
N LEU A 114 21.16 -7.38 3.23
CA LEU A 114 22.18 -8.38 2.91
C LEU A 114 22.45 -9.30 4.10
N GLU A 115 22.51 -8.74 5.30
CA GLU A 115 22.65 -9.49 6.55
C GLU A 115 21.49 -10.49 6.72
N PHE A 116 20.24 -10.01 6.64
CA PHE A 116 19.06 -10.87 6.74
C PHE A 116 19.06 -12.01 5.70
N MET A 117 19.42 -11.71 4.46
CA MET A 117 19.48 -12.71 3.39
C MET A 117 20.60 -13.73 3.64
N THR A 118 21.72 -13.29 4.20
CA THR A 118 22.85 -14.16 4.57
C THR A 118 22.44 -15.11 5.69
N ASP A 119 21.75 -14.60 6.70
CA ASP A 119 21.21 -15.40 7.81
C ASP A 119 20.16 -16.40 7.31
N ALA A 120 19.25 -15.98 6.44
CA ALA A 120 18.23 -16.85 5.87
C ALA A 120 18.83 -17.99 5.04
N VAL A 121 19.85 -17.71 4.22
CA VAL A 121 20.56 -18.75 3.45
C VAL A 121 21.35 -19.68 4.36
N SER A 122 22.03 -19.13 5.37
CA SER A 122 22.79 -19.93 6.34
C SER A 122 21.87 -20.85 7.13
N ALA A 123 20.72 -20.35 7.57
CA ALA A 123 19.73 -21.13 8.30
C ALA A 123 19.16 -22.27 7.44
N ALA A 124 18.83 -21.99 6.18
CA ALA A 124 18.35 -23.01 5.25
C ALA A 124 19.40 -24.10 4.94
N ARG A 125 20.69 -23.78 4.97
CA ARG A 125 21.78 -24.75 4.75
C ARG A 125 22.08 -25.62 5.96
N ASN A 126 21.80 -25.12 7.16
CA ASN A 126 22.10 -25.78 8.42
C ASN A 126 20.85 -26.43 9.05
N ASP A 127 19.73 -26.46 8.34
CA ASP A 127 18.42 -26.93 8.83
C ASP A 127 17.98 -26.26 10.15
N THR A 128 18.34 -24.99 10.35
CA THR A 128 17.93 -24.19 11.51
C THR A 128 16.78 -23.23 11.16
N PRO A 129 16.04 -22.70 12.15
CA PRO A 129 14.96 -21.74 11.89
C PRO A 129 15.44 -20.49 11.13
N ALA A 130 14.70 -20.10 10.09
CA ALA A 130 14.99 -18.90 9.31
C ALA A 130 14.67 -17.61 10.12
N PRO A 131 15.41 -16.50 9.90
CA PRO A 131 15.13 -15.24 10.56
C PRO A 131 13.75 -14.71 10.19
N SER A 132 13.06 -14.09 11.16
CA SER A 132 11.73 -13.53 10.96
C SER A 132 11.76 -12.18 10.26
N LEU A 133 10.88 -12.01 9.25
CA LEU A 133 10.58 -10.70 8.66
C LEU A 133 9.70 -9.84 9.58
N ILE A 134 8.99 -10.44 10.54
CA ILE A 134 8.19 -9.72 11.52
C ILE A 134 9.14 -9.39 12.69
N PRO A 135 9.35 -8.11 13.02
CA PRO A 135 10.21 -7.75 14.14
C PRO A 135 9.58 -8.17 15.46
N ASP A 136 10.39 -8.71 16.37
CA ASP A 136 9.98 -8.93 17.75
C ASP A 136 9.75 -7.57 18.41
N THR A 137 8.61 -7.38 19.07
CA THR A 137 8.09 -6.08 19.51
C THR A 137 8.89 -5.45 20.67
N THR A 138 10.12 -5.90 20.94
CA THR A 138 10.87 -5.56 22.16
C THR A 138 11.90 -4.45 22.01
N VAL A 139 12.09 -3.84 20.82
CA VAL A 139 13.08 -2.76 20.66
C VAL A 139 12.57 -1.68 19.70
N SER A 140 11.86 -0.66 20.20
CA SER A 140 11.50 0.54 19.41
C SER A 140 11.24 1.78 20.27
N GLU A 141 12.09 2.10 21.25
CA GLU A 141 12.09 3.43 21.88
C GLU A 141 13.43 4.19 21.83
N GLU A 142 14.57 3.55 21.50
CA GLU A 142 15.89 4.22 21.66
C GLU A 142 16.55 4.84 20.40
N GLN A 143 16.01 4.70 19.19
CA GLN A 143 16.75 5.13 17.97
C GLN A 143 16.34 6.47 17.34
N VAL A 144 15.60 7.34 18.04
CA VAL A 144 15.18 8.65 17.49
C VAL A 144 16.24 9.76 17.69
N VAL A 145 17.28 9.57 18.49
CA VAL A 145 18.15 10.70 18.89
C VAL A 145 19.31 11.03 17.94
N ASN A 146 19.76 10.12 17.07
CA ASN A 146 20.99 10.37 16.29
C ASN A 146 20.80 10.26 14.77
N ALA A 147 20.24 11.30 14.16
CA ALA A 147 20.54 11.71 12.78
C ALA A 147 19.90 13.08 12.50
N ALA A 148 20.57 14.14 12.95
CA ALA A 148 20.42 15.50 12.42
C ALA A 148 21.55 15.76 11.42
#